data_AF-A0A7W4JSQ6-F1
#
_entry.id   AF-A0A7W4JSQ6-F1
#
_cell.length_a   1.000
_cell.length_b   1.000
_cell.length_c   1.000
_cell.angle_alpha   90.00
_cell.angle_beta   90.00
_cell.angle_gamma   90.00
#
_symmetry.space_group_name_H-M   'P 1'
#
loop_
_entity.id
_entity.type
_entity.pdbx_description
1 polymer ?
#
loop_
_entity_poly.entity_id
_entity_poly.type
_entity_poly.pdbx_seq_one_letter_code
_entity_poly.pdbx_strand_id
1 'polypeptide(L)'
;MSGSAARFIWPNSFSVDAAGVPRAGARLFFYQTGTTTPQATYADASLTIPNPNPVVADEAGQFGAIFLVGFPAYAVVLDDAGGNQVWAMDPVGAGTGGMGAVPVGAVMDFAGATAPPGWVLCYGQTVSRTTYAALFAVLGTVFGAGDGATTFGLPDLRGRATFGVDNMGGAAANLVTSAGSGLNGVQLGAVGGSQMSASHTHGVTDSGHTHAVTDPGHVHRPNHGSGFVVPQGSGGEMDAVFAGGGDVEEKATAQTASGTTGIALASAATGLTIDSAGSGTGQNIPPAMMLNRIIYTGVGG
;
A
#
# COMPACT_ATOMS: atom_id res chain seq x y z
N MET A 1 36.01 -9.18 29.30
CA MET A 1 34.78 -9.85 28.84
C MET A 1 35.23 -11.12 28.16
N SER A 2 35.05 -12.28 28.82
CA SER A 2 35.49 -13.58 28.30
C SER A 2 34.62 -13.93 27.09
N GLY A 3 35.18 -13.83 25.89
CA GLY A 3 34.50 -14.27 24.68
C GLY A 3 34.25 -15.78 24.79
N SER A 4 32.99 -16.21 24.70
CA SER A 4 32.69 -17.64 24.65
C SER A 4 33.36 -18.25 23.42
N ALA A 5 34.26 -19.20 23.63
CA ALA A 5 34.84 -19.99 22.57
C ALA A 5 33.78 -20.93 21.99
N ALA A 6 33.56 -20.86 20.68
CA ALA A 6 32.70 -21.80 19.99
C ALA A 6 33.55 -22.99 19.54
N ARG A 7 33.13 -24.21 19.90
CA ARG A 7 33.72 -25.43 19.34
C ARG A 7 33.22 -25.57 17.91
N PHE A 8 34.16 -25.65 16.98
CA PHE A 8 33.84 -26.00 15.62
C PHE A 8 33.56 -27.50 15.52
N ILE A 9 32.41 -27.84 14.95
CA ILE A 9 31.98 -29.23 14.75
C ILE A 9 31.91 -29.46 13.25
N TRP A 10 32.84 -30.25 12.75
CA TRP A 10 32.81 -30.71 11.37
C TRP A 10 31.80 -31.85 11.21
N PRO A 11 31.05 -31.91 10.09
CA PRO A 11 30.19 -33.05 9.82
C PRO A 11 31.03 -34.33 9.62
N ASN A 12 30.66 -35.40 10.32
CA ASN A 12 31.34 -36.71 10.25
C ASN A 12 31.38 -37.30 8.82
N SER A 13 30.53 -36.84 7.90
CA SER A 13 30.53 -37.27 6.50
C SER A 13 31.81 -36.90 5.73
N PHE A 14 32.67 -36.04 6.30
CA PHE A 14 33.91 -35.60 5.66
C PHE A 14 35.17 -36.23 6.23
N SER A 15 35.09 -37.09 7.26
CA SER A 15 36.26 -37.83 7.76
C SER A 15 36.69 -38.98 6.84
N VAL A 16 35.81 -39.37 5.91
CA VAL A 16 36.04 -40.43 4.92
C VAL A 16 35.81 -39.92 3.50
N ASP A 17 36.41 -40.59 2.52
CA ASP A 17 36.16 -40.36 1.11
C ASP A 17 34.88 -41.06 0.62
N ALA A 18 34.56 -40.90 -0.67
CA ALA A 18 33.38 -41.53 -1.27
C ALA A 18 33.43 -43.07 -1.28
N ALA A 19 34.60 -43.67 -1.03
CA ALA A 19 34.81 -45.11 -0.89
C ALA A 19 34.85 -45.57 0.58
N GLY A 20 34.66 -44.66 1.55
CA GLY A 20 34.68 -44.96 2.98
C GLY A 20 36.09 -45.04 3.59
N VAL A 21 37.13 -44.64 2.85
CA VAL A 21 38.52 -44.62 3.32
C VAL A 21 38.75 -43.34 4.14
N PRO A 22 39.39 -43.41 5.32
CA PRO A 22 39.74 -42.22 6.10
C PRO A 22 40.56 -41.21 5.30
N ARG A 23 40.21 -39.92 5.38
CA ARG A 23 40.96 -38.84 4.74
C ARG A 23 42.19 -38.46 5.58
N ALA A 24 43.08 -39.42 5.78
CA ALA A 24 44.32 -39.22 6.51
C ALA A 24 45.15 -38.10 5.88
N GLY A 25 45.60 -37.13 6.70
CA GLY A 25 46.40 -36.00 6.23
C GLY A 25 45.64 -34.90 5.48
N ALA A 26 44.29 -34.93 5.47
CA ALA A 26 43.48 -33.81 4.99
C ALA A 26 43.76 -32.53 5.78
N ARG A 27 43.52 -31.37 5.17
CA ARG A 27 43.93 -30.06 5.71
C ARG A 27 42.74 -29.12 5.79
N LEU A 28 42.50 -28.58 6.99
CA LEU A 28 41.52 -27.53 7.23
C LEU A 28 42.19 -26.18 7.33
N PHE A 29 41.80 -25.28 6.44
CA PHE A 29 42.19 -23.89 6.46
C PHE A 29 41.07 -23.05 7.04
N PHE A 30 41.45 -22.07 7.86
CA PHE A 30 40.52 -21.10 8.44
C PHE A 30 40.95 -19.70 8.02
N TYR A 31 40.04 -18.91 7.48
CA TYR A 31 40.30 -17.54 7.07
C TYR A 31 39.27 -16.57 7.64
N GLN A 32 39.60 -15.29 7.64
CA GLN A 32 38.60 -14.24 7.85
C GLN A 32 37.67 -14.21 6.62
N THR A 33 36.35 -14.13 6.84
CA THR A 33 35.31 -14.10 5.78
C THR A 33 35.67 -13.15 4.64
N GLY A 34 35.58 -13.63 3.39
CA GLY A 34 35.88 -12.83 2.19
C GLY A 34 37.37 -12.49 1.99
N THR A 35 38.28 -13.13 2.71
CA THR A 35 39.73 -12.92 2.58
C THR A 35 40.50 -14.25 2.59
N THR A 36 41.80 -14.20 2.28
CA THR A 36 42.75 -15.30 2.49
C THR A 36 43.60 -15.12 3.75
N THR A 37 43.22 -14.20 4.64
CA THR A 37 43.96 -13.93 5.88
C THR A 37 43.69 -15.04 6.89
N PRO A 38 44.72 -15.75 7.40
CA PRO A 38 44.55 -16.83 8.37
C PRO A 38 43.79 -16.40 9.62
N GLN A 39 42.74 -17.14 9.99
CA GLN A 39 42.02 -16.98 11.25
C GLN A 39 42.66 -17.86 12.34
N ALA A 40 42.84 -17.30 13.53
CA ALA A 40 43.38 -18.04 14.67
C ALA A 40 42.37 -19.07 15.18
N THR A 41 42.84 -20.30 15.41
CA THR A 41 42.06 -21.38 16.02
C THR A 41 42.87 -22.01 17.14
N TYR A 42 42.21 -22.70 18.08
CA TYR A 42 42.79 -23.16 19.33
C TYR A 42 42.39 -24.59 19.67
N ALA A 43 43.28 -25.33 20.33
CA ALA A 43 43.06 -26.71 20.75
C ALA A 43 42.18 -26.82 22.02
N ASP A 44 42.00 -25.72 22.75
CA ASP A 44 41.25 -25.65 24.00
C ASP A 44 40.18 -24.56 23.99
N ALA A 45 39.16 -24.72 24.84
CA ALA A 45 38.06 -23.75 24.98
C ALA A 45 38.49 -22.45 25.69
N SER A 46 39.67 -22.43 26.31
CA SER A 46 40.24 -21.25 26.97
C SER A 46 40.99 -20.33 26.00
N LEU A 47 41.12 -20.74 24.73
CA LEU A 47 41.84 -20.05 23.67
C LEU A 47 43.33 -19.82 24.01
N THR A 48 43.96 -20.79 24.68
CA THR A 48 45.35 -20.66 25.14
C THR A 48 46.37 -21.40 24.29
N ILE A 49 46.00 -22.53 23.70
CA ILE A 49 46.88 -23.33 22.85
C ILE A 49 46.48 -23.12 21.38
N PRO A 50 47.23 -22.34 20.58
CA PRO A 50 46.90 -22.12 19.18
C PRO A 50 47.14 -23.39 18.34
N ASN A 51 46.20 -23.66 17.43
CA ASN A 51 46.36 -24.68 16.40
C ASN A 51 47.15 -24.10 15.21
N PRO A 52 47.89 -24.95 14.47
CA PRO A 52 48.44 -24.55 13.18
C PRO A 52 47.32 -24.29 12.17
N ASN A 53 47.60 -23.46 11.17
CA ASN A 53 46.73 -23.25 10.01
C ASN A 53 47.54 -23.58 8.74
N PRO A 54 47.27 -24.71 8.06
CA PRO A 54 46.11 -25.59 8.24
C PRO A 54 46.18 -26.52 9.46
N VAL A 55 45.02 -26.91 9.97
CA VAL A 55 44.87 -28.03 10.91
C VAL A 55 44.88 -29.31 10.09
N VAL A 56 45.73 -30.28 10.44
CA VAL A 56 45.90 -31.52 9.69
C VAL A 56 45.17 -32.67 10.38
N ALA A 57 44.47 -33.50 9.60
CA ALA A 57 43.80 -34.70 10.11
C ALA A 57 44.80 -35.81 10.45
N ASP A 58 44.46 -36.62 11.46
CA ASP A 58 45.21 -37.80 11.85
C ASP A 58 45.03 -38.98 10.86
N GLU A 59 45.65 -40.13 11.14
CA GLU A 59 45.55 -41.35 10.31
C GLU A 59 44.12 -41.88 10.17
N ALA A 60 43.21 -41.49 11.08
CA ALA A 60 41.80 -41.83 11.03
C ALA A 60 40.95 -40.76 10.32
N GLY A 61 41.56 -39.73 9.73
CA GLY A 61 40.85 -38.65 9.05
C GLY A 61 40.11 -37.71 10.01
N GLN A 62 40.45 -37.76 11.31
CA GLN A 62 39.85 -36.91 12.34
C GLN A 62 40.71 -35.68 12.59
N PHE A 63 40.04 -34.55 12.78
CA PHE A 63 40.68 -33.33 13.26
C PHE A 63 40.56 -33.27 14.78
N GLY A 64 41.62 -32.78 15.44
CA GLY A 64 41.58 -32.50 16.87
C GLY A 64 40.50 -31.48 17.25
N ALA A 65 40.37 -31.17 18.54
CA ALA A 65 39.42 -30.15 18.97
C ALA A 65 39.82 -28.77 18.39
N ILE A 66 38.87 -28.10 17.73
CA ILE A 66 39.08 -26.78 17.15
C ILE A 66 38.10 -25.82 17.81
N PHE A 67 38.64 -24.84 18.52
CA PHE A 67 37.92 -23.75 19.15
C PHE A 67 38.31 -22.44 18.49
N LEU A 68 37.34 -21.56 18.32
CA LEU A 68 37.55 -20.25 17.72
C LEU A 68 36.63 -19.23 18.38
N VAL A 69 37.03 -17.95 18.36
CA VAL A 69 36.24 -16.86 18.91
C VAL A 69 34.93 -16.73 18.12
N GLY A 70 33.80 -16.73 18.82
CA GLY A 70 32.46 -16.81 18.21
C GLY A 70 32.04 -15.61 17.34
N PHE A 71 32.91 -14.62 17.15
CA PHE A 71 32.76 -13.48 16.23
C PHE A 71 34.17 -12.94 15.92
N PRO A 72 34.49 -12.56 14.68
CA PRO A 72 33.65 -12.47 13.47
C PRO A 72 33.40 -13.83 12.77
N ALA A 73 32.48 -13.85 11.80
CA ALA A 73 32.29 -14.98 10.89
C ALA A 73 33.59 -15.35 10.18
N TYR A 74 33.82 -16.64 9.94
CA TYR A 74 35.06 -17.16 9.34
C TYR A 74 34.78 -17.98 8.08
N ALA A 75 35.73 -18.04 7.16
CA ALA A 75 35.70 -18.99 6.06
C ALA A 75 36.47 -20.26 6.45
N VAL A 76 36.02 -21.41 5.97
CA VAL A 76 36.72 -22.68 6.13
C VAL A 76 36.88 -23.37 4.78
N VAL A 77 38.04 -23.94 4.54
CA VAL A 77 38.34 -24.73 3.33
C VAL A 77 38.94 -26.06 3.77
N LEU A 78 38.45 -27.16 3.20
CA LEU A 78 39.00 -28.49 3.36
C LEU A 78 39.64 -28.93 2.06
N ASP A 79 40.92 -29.26 2.15
CA ASP A 79 41.67 -29.91 1.09
C ASP A 79 41.96 -31.38 1.45
N ASP A 80 42.01 -32.24 0.44
CA ASP A 80 42.53 -33.60 0.60
C ASP A 80 44.05 -33.61 0.84
N ALA A 81 44.62 -34.79 1.12
CA ALA A 81 46.06 -34.93 1.33
C ALA A 81 46.90 -34.55 0.09
N GLY A 82 46.30 -34.57 -1.10
CA GLY A 82 46.91 -34.17 -2.37
C GLY A 82 46.82 -32.68 -2.66
N GLY A 83 46.12 -31.90 -1.83
CA GLY A 83 45.92 -30.46 -2.00
C GLY A 83 44.76 -30.07 -2.91
N ASN A 84 43.83 -30.99 -3.21
CA ASN A 84 42.61 -30.66 -3.94
C ASN A 84 41.51 -30.26 -2.96
N GLN A 85 40.81 -29.17 -3.27
CA GLN A 85 39.69 -28.70 -2.47
C GLN A 85 38.51 -29.69 -2.52
N VAL A 86 38.12 -30.19 -1.36
CA VAL A 86 36.99 -31.11 -1.16
C VAL A 86 35.73 -30.34 -0.78
N TRP A 87 35.88 -29.28 0.03
CA TRP A 87 34.78 -28.47 0.50
C TRP A 87 35.24 -27.08 0.91
N ALA A 88 34.38 -26.09 0.75
CA ALA A 88 34.59 -24.76 1.28
C ALA A 88 33.27 -24.16 1.75
N MET A 89 33.31 -23.38 2.82
CA MET A 89 32.18 -22.61 3.31
C MET A 89 32.64 -21.23 3.75
N ASP A 90 32.04 -20.20 3.16
CA ASP A 90 32.29 -18.80 3.47
C ASP A 90 30.95 -18.04 3.35
N PRO A 91 30.37 -17.48 4.43
CA PRO A 91 30.83 -17.49 5.83
C PRO A 91 30.30 -18.67 6.68
N VAL A 92 31.08 -19.03 7.71
CA VAL A 92 30.72 -19.94 8.81
C VAL A 92 30.58 -19.15 10.12
N GLY A 93 29.54 -19.44 10.91
CA GLY A 93 29.35 -18.81 12.22
C GLY A 93 28.69 -17.43 12.19
N ALA A 94 28.35 -16.88 11.02
CA ALA A 94 27.26 -15.92 10.94
C ALA A 94 26.01 -16.62 11.50
N GLY A 95 25.42 -16.09 12.56
CA GLY A 95 24.30 -16.71 13.27
C GLY A 95 23.15 -17.03 12.32
N THR A 96 23.16 -18.24 11.75
CA THR A 96 22.06 -18.79 10.99
C THR A 96 21.10 -19.38 12.02
N GLY A 97 20.34 -18.49 12.64
CA GLY A 97 18.92 -18.79 12.78
C GLY A 97 18.45 -19.15 11.37
N GLY A 98 18.11 -20.42 11.16
CA GLY A 98 17.77 -20.98 9.86
C GLY A 98 16.64 -20.20 9.19
N MET A 99 17.02 -19.24 8.36
CA MET A 99 16.31 -18.73 7.21
C MET A 99 17.40 -18.53 6.16
N GLY A 100 17.23 -19.08 4.97
CA GLY A 100 18.19 -18.93 3.88
C GLY A 100 18.66 -17.47 3.78
N ALA A 101 19.97 -17.27 3.65
CA ALA A 101 20.64 -15.97 3.70
C ALA A 101 19.75 -14.87 3.11
N VAL A 102 19.22 -14.00 3.97
CA VAL A 102 18.38 -12.89 3.54
C VAL A 102 19.18 -12.08 2.52
N PRO A 103 18.71 -11.93 1.27
CA PRO A 103 19.50 -11.26 0.26
C PRO A 103 19.64 -9.78 0.60
N VAL A 104 20.77 -9.19 0.24
CA VAL A 104 20.99 -7.74 0.37
C VAL A 104 19.90 -7.00 -0.40
N GLY A 105 19.32 -5.98 0.22
CA GLY A 105 18.18 -5.24 -0.34
C GLY A 105 16.81 -5.82 0.00
N ALA A 106 16.74 -6.96 0.69
CA ALA A 106 15.48 -7.47 1.22
C ALA A 106 14.91 -6.50 2.26
N VAL A 107 13.61 -6.24 2.17
CA VAL A 107 12.86 -5.38 3.08
C VAL A 107 11.88 -6.22 3.89
N MET A 108 11.80 -5.97 5.19
CA MET A 108 10.84 -6.61 6.07
C MET A 108 10.23 -5.64 7.08
N ASP A 109 9.09 -6.04 7.63
CA ASP A 109 8.46 -5.33 8.74
C ASP A 109 9.20 -5.61 10.04
N PHE A 110 9.30 -4.59 10.88
CA PHE A 110 10.06 -4.61 12.12
C PHE A 110 9.34 -3.85 13.22
N ALA A 111 9.11 -4.53 14.34
CA ALA A 111 8.38 -3.95 15.48
C ALA A 111 9.27 -3.11 16.41
N GLY A 112 10.59 -3.15 16.26
CA GLY A 112 11.51 -2.37 17.09
C GLY A 112 11.72 -0.94 16.60
N ALA A 113 12.10 -0.04 17.50
CA ALA A 113 12.36 1.36 17.17
C ALA A 113 13.71 1.60 16.46
N THR A 114 14.72 0.76 16.75
CA THR A 114 16.09 0.91 16.25
C THR A 114 16.47 -0.29 15.41
N ALA A 115 17.01 -0.06 14.21
CA ALA A 115 17.45 -1.14 13.34
C ALA A 115 18.54 -2.00 14.01
N PRO A 116 18.42 -3.34 13.93
CA PRO A 116 19.46 -4.23 14.42
C PRO A 116 20.74 -4.15 13.55
N PRO A 117 21.90 -4.63 14.03
CA PRO A 117 23.12 -4.74 13.23
C PRO A 117 22.87 -5.50 11.92
N GLY A 118 23.46 -5.03 10.81
CA GLY A 118 23.19 -5.58 9.47
C GLY A 118 21.97 -4.99 8.77
N TRP A 119 21.18 -4.16 9.45
CA TRP A 119 19.94 -3.59 8.93
C TRP A 119 19.88 -2.08 9.10
N VAL A 120 19.12 -1.42 8.24
CA VAL A 120 18.87 0.02 8.31
C VAL A 120 17.38 0.29 8.10
N LEU A 121 16.82 1.31 8.75
CA LEU A 121 15.41 1.71 8.58
C LEU A 121 15.16 2.27 7.15
N CYS A 122 13.94 2.16 6.63
CA CYS A 122 13.55 2.68 5.31
C CYS A 122 12.72 3.98 5.44
N TYR A 123 13.40 5.11 5.64
CA TYR A 123 12.81 6.42 5.96
C TYR A 123 13.31 7.53 5.01
N GLY A 124 13.79 7.15 3.82
CA GLY A 124 14.17 8.08 2.75
C GLY A 124 15.55 8.75 2.90
N GLN A 125 16.34 8.31 3.87
CA GLN A 125 17.67 8.84 4.14
C GLN A 125 18.69 8.44 3.08
N THR A 126 19.72 9.27 2.92
CA THR A 126 20.88 8.98 2.09
C THR A 126 21.97 8.27 2.89
N VAL A 127 22.57 7.24 2.33
CA VAL A 127 23.65 6.46 2.96
C VAL A 127 24.89 6.38 2.06
N SER A 128 26.03 6.07 2.65
CA SER A 128 27.32 5.98 1.95
C SER A 128 27.38 4.78 0.99
N ARG A 129 27.80 5.02 -0.26
CA ARG A 129 28.08 3.98 -1.26
C ARG A 129 29.26 3.10 -0.88
N THR A 130 30.25 3.65 -0.17
CA THR A 130 31.44 2.88 0.25
C THR A 130 31.11 1.97 1.42
N THR A 131 30.34 2.46 2.39
CA THR A 131 29.94 1.67 3.56
C THR A 131 28.93 0.59 3.19
N TYR A 132 28.01 0.86 2.26
CA TYR A 132 26.96 -0.06 1.85
C TYR A 132 27.06 -0.44 0.37
N ALA A 133 28.25 -0.85 -0.07
CA ALA A 133 28.55 -1.14 -1.47
C ALA A 133 27.65 -2.24 -2.07
N ALA A 134 27.42 -3.32 -1.31
CA ALA A 134 26.53 -4.41 -1.74
C ALA A 134 25.08 -3.93 -1.91
N LEU A 135 24.60 -3.06 -1.01
CA LEU A 135 23.26 -2.49 -1.09
C LEU A 135 23.13 -1.53 -2.28
N PHE A 136 24.16 -0.71 -2.53
CA PHE A 136 24.19 0.16 -3.70
C PHE A 136 24.18 -0.62 -5.01
N ALA A 137 24.85 -1.78 -5.08
CA ALA A 137 24.83 -2.63 -6.26
C ALA A 137 23.41 -3.14 -6.61
N VAL A 138 22.55 -3.31 -5.61
CA VAL A 138 21.15 -3.76 -5.80
C VAL A 138 20.20 -2.60 -6.09
N LEU A 139 20.28 -1.51 -5.31
CA LEU A 139 19.32 -0.40 -5.39
C LEU A 139 19.69 0.65 -6.44
N GLY A 140 20.99 0.84 -6.69
CA GLY A 140 21.51 1.93 -7.49
C GLY A 140 21.01 3.29 -6.97
N THR A 141 20.44 4.08 -7.88
CA THR A 141 19.90 5.42 -7.62
C THR A 141 18.38 5.48 -7.71
N VAL A 142 17.70 4.33 -7.76
CA VAL A 142 16.23 4.23 -7.95
C VAL A 142 15.46 5.03 -6.90
N PHE A 143 15.93 5.01 -5.65
CA PHE A 143 15.30 5.70 -4.52
C PHE A 143 15.96 7.06 -4.20
N GLY A 144 16.76 7.58 -5.12
CA GLY A 144 17.46 8.85 -4.99
C GLY A 144 18.94 8.73 -5.32
N ALA A 145 19.48 9.70 -6.06
CA ALA A 145 20.89 9.73 -6.45
C ALA A 145 21.85 10.08 -5.30
N GLY A 146 21.32 10.49 -4.13
CA GLY A 146 22.10 11.08 -3.06
C GLY A 146 22.76 12.39 -3.51
N ASP A 147 24.03 12.54 -3.20
CA ASP A 147 24.92 13.61 -3.68
C ASP A 147 25.44 13.39 -5.12
N GLY A 148 25.04 12.30 -5.78
CA GLY A 148 25.49 11.94 -7.12
C GLY A 148 26.87 11.26 -7.18
N ALA A 149 27.62 11.21 -6.07
CA ALA A 149 29.00 10.72 -6.06
C ALA A 149 29.24 9.66 -4.97
N THR A 150 29.09 10.03 -3.69
CA THR A 150 29.50 9.21 -2.55
C THR A 150 28.34 8.58 -1.79
N THR A 151 27.11 9.01 -2.05
CA THR A 151 25.90 8.58 -1.34
C THR A 151 24.78 8.16 -2.30
N PHE A 152 23.78 7.45 -1.79
CA PHE A 152 22.57 7.07 -2.51
C PHE A 152 21.37 7.05 -1.57
N GLY A 153 20.15 7.21 -2.11
CA GLY A 153 18.91 7.23 -1.34
C GLY A 153 18.38 5.84 -1.05
N LEU A 154 17.80 5.67 0.15
CA LEU A 154 17.04 4.46 0.52
C LEU A 154 15.54 4.68 0.34
N PRO A 155 14.74 3.59 0.21
CA PRO A 155 13.29 3.69 0.14
C PRO A 155 12.71 4.46 1.34
N ASP A 156 11.73 5.33 1.08
CA ASP A 156 10.90 5.94 2.12
C ASP A 156 9.57 5.17 2.20
N LEU A 157 9.43 4.33 3.22
CA LEU A 157 8.24 3.49 3.40
C LEU A 157 7.32 3.98 4.52
N ARG A 158 7.58 5.18 5.07
CA ARG A 158 6.76 5.74 6.16
C ARG A 158 5.37 6.09 5.64
N GLY A 159 4.35 5.51 6.26
CA GLY A 159 2.94 5.77 5.91
C GLY A 159 2.56 5.30 4.50
N ARG A 160 3.35 4.44 3.86
CA ARG A 160 3.11 3.96 2.50
C ARG A 160 2.81 2.47 2.48
N ALA A 161 1.78 2.10 1.72
CA ALA A 161 1.59 0.73 1.26
C ALA A 161 2.53 0.46 0.07
N THR A 162 3.00 -0.77 -0.06
CA THR A 162 3.85 -1.22 -1.17
C THR A 162 3.08 -2.16 -2.09
N PHE A 163 3.31 -2.02 -3.38
CA PHE A 163 2.80 -2.94 -4.40
C PHE A 163 3.98 -3.66 -5.08
N GLY A 164 3.70 -4.84 -5.65
CA GLY A 164 4.64 -5.47 -6.58
C GLY A 164 4.75 -4.66 -7.86
N VAL A 165 5.94 -4.68 -8.49
CA VAL A 165 6.15 -4.05 -9.80
C VAL A 165 5.32 -4.77 -10.85
N ASP A 166 4.45 -4.03 -11.54
CA ASP A 166 3.43 -4.55 -12.45
C ASP A 166 3.95 -4.74 -13.90
N ASN A 167 5.23 -5.12 -14.04
CA ASN A 167 5.91 -5.17 -15.34
C ASN A 167 6.11 -6.59 -15.89
N MET A 168 5.65 -7.67 -15.24
CA MET A 168 5.79 -9.07 -15.74
C MET A 168 7.14 -9.43 -16.42
N GLY A 169 8.27 -8.86 -15.98
CA GLY A 169 9.58 -9.06 -16.63
C GLY A 169 9.84 -8.29 -17.94
N GLY A 170 9.05 -7.25 -18.26
CA GLY A 170 9.21 -6.38 -19.43
C GLY A 170 7.91 -5.94 -20.11
N ALA A 171 6.75 -6.48 -19.71
CA ALA A 171 5.43 -6.13 -20.24
C ALA A 171 4.45 -5.80 -19.11
N ALA A 172 3.73 -4.68 -19.22
CA ALA A 172 2.77 -4.27 -18.20
C ALA A 172 1.66 -5.33 -18.00
N ALA A 173 1.40 -5.76 -16.76
CA ALA A 173 0.23 -6.58 -16.44
C ALA A 173 -1.07 -5.76 -16.35
N ASN A 174 -0.95 -4.43 -16.28
CA ASN A 174 -2.06 -3.47 -16.31
C ASN A 174 -3.01 -3.60 -15.10
N LEU A 175 -2.48 -4.07 -13.96
CA LEU A 175 -3.17 -4.13 -12.67
C LEU A 175 -3.03 -2.81 -11.89
N VAL A 176 -1.90 -2.12 -12.04
CA VAL A 176 -1.63 -0.82 -11.41
C VAL A 176 -1.32 0.21 -12.50
N THR A 177 -2.36 0.88 -12.97
CA THR A 177 -2.26 1.84 -14.08
C THR A 177 -2.20 3.27 -13.57
N SER A 178 -1.52 4.15 -14.31
CA SER A 178 -1.45 5.58 -13.98
C SER A 178 -2.82 6.26 -14.02
N ALA A 179 -3.70 5.82 -14.92
CA ALA A 179 -5.05 6.37 -15.04
C ALA A 179 -5.92 6.09 -13.81
N GLY A 180 -5.79 4.91 -13.19
CA GLY A 180 -6.59 4.54 -12.02
C GLY A 180 -5.94 4.91 -10.67
N SER A 181 -4.62 4.76 -10.57
CA SER A 181 -3.88 4.89 -9.29
C SER A 181 -3.03 6.16 -9.18
N GLY A 182 -2.79 6.87 -10.28
CA GLY A 182 -1.80 7.94 -10.34
C GLY A 182 -0.34 7.46 -10.22
N LEU A 183 -0.10 6.15 -10.24
CA LEU A 183 1.23 5.53 -10.17
C LEU A 183 1.64 4.94 -11.52
N ASN A 184 2.93 5.02 -11.84
CA ASN A 184 3.51 4.23 -12.91
C ASN A 184 3.85 2.81 -12.38
N GLY A 185 2.90 1.88 -12.47
CA GLY A 185 3.05 0.53 -11.90
C GLY A 185 4.20 -0.32 -12.47
N VAL A 186 4.70 0.00 -13.67
CA VAL A 186 5.83 -0.75 -14.28
C VAL A 186 7.20 -0.26 -13.81
N GLN A 187 7.28 0.94 -13.24
CA GLN A 187 8.54 1.54 -12.83
C GLN A 187 8.83 1.24 -11.36
N LEU A 188 9.95 0.54 -11.10
CA LEU A 188 10.43 0.34 -9.73
C LEU A 188 10.72 1.70 -9.06
N GLY A 189 10.26 1.86 -7.82
CA GLY A 189 10.43 3.11 -7.07
C GLY A 189 9.44 4.22 -7.44
N ALA A 190 8.45 3.96 -8.32
CA ALA A 190 7.38 4.91 -8.57
C ALA A 190 6.61 5.22 -7.28
N VAL A 191 6.40 6.51 -7.02
CA VAL A 191 5.63 7.03 -5.88
C VAL A 191 4.52 7.93 -6.37
N GLY A 192 3.43 7.97 -5.63
CA GLY A 192 2.20 8.67 -6.01
C GLY A 192 1.06 8.29 -5.07
N GLY A 193 -0.17 8.60 -5.49
CA GLY A 193 -1.35 8.57 -4.63
C GLY A 193 -1.51 9.88 -3.84
N SER A 194 -2.76 10.34 -3.71
CA SER A 194 -3.12 11.52 -2.91
C SER A 194 -3.12 11.17 -1.43
N GLN A 195 -2.52 12.02 -0.58
CA GLN A 195 -2.65 11.92 0.89
C GLN A 195 -4.04 12.37 1.40
N MET A 196 -4.88 12.91 0.51
CA MET A 196 -6.24 13.33 0.81
C MET A 196 -7.24 12.33 0.21
N SER A 197 -8.32 12.05 0.95
CA SER A 197 -9.48 11.32 0.44
C SER A 197 -10.06 12.09 -0.76
N ALA A 198 -10.24 11.41 -1.88
CA ALA A 198 -10.85 12.02 -3.05
C ALA A 198 -12.31 12.39 -2.74
N SER A 199 -12.66 13.67 -2.94
CA SER A 199 -14.06 14.07 -3.00
C SER A 199 -14.72 13.40 -4.20
N HIS A 200 -15.88 12.79 -4.00
CA HIS A 200 -16.73 12.34 -5.08
C HIS A 200 -18.14 12.87 -4.87
N THR A 201 -18.83 13.08 -5.98
CA THR A 201 -20.20 13.61 -5.98
C THR A 201 -21.17 12.50 -6.36
N HIS A 202 -22.35 12.54 -5.75
CA HIS A 202 -23.47 11.71 -6.17
C HIS A 202 -24.48 12.62 -6.87
N GLY A 203 -24.69 12.36 -8.15
CA GLY A 203 -25.72 13.05 -8.93
C GLY A 203 -27.01 12.26 -8.93
N VAL A 204 -28.14 12.97 -8.90
CA VAL A 204 -29.44 12.43 -9.34
C VAL A 204 -29.89 13.24 -10.55
N THR A 205 -30.36 12.54 -11.57
CA THR A 205 -30.96 13.14 -12.75
C THR A 205 -32.47 12.98 -12.66
N ASP A 206 -33.19 14.03 -12.27
CA ASP A 206 -34.64 14.09 -12.42
C ASP A 206 -34.95 14.69 -13.80
N SER A 207 -35.34 13.82 -14.73
CA SER A 207 -35.76 14.27 -16.05
C SER A 207 -37.08 14.99 -15.89
N GLY A 208 -37.06 16.31 -16.08
CA GLY A 208 -38.18 17.19 -15.79
C GLY A 208 -39.53 16.63 -16.23
N HIS A 209 -40.44 16.51 -15.29
CA HIS A 209 -41.80 16.02 -15.49
C HIS A 209 -42.82 17.04 -14.97
N THR A 210 -44.06 16.98 -15.47
CA THR A 210 -45.14 17.89 -15.06
C THR A 210 -46.05 17.21 -14.04
N HIS A 211 -46.38 17.90 -12.95
CA HIS A 211 -47.45 17.48 -12.05
C HIS A 211 -48.80 18.02 -12.55
N ALA A 212 -49.80 17.14 -12.65
CA ALA A 212 -51.16 17.55 -12.97
C ALA A 212 -51.88 18.07 -11.72
N VAL A 213 -52.61 19.18 -11.86
CA VAL A 213 -53.56 19.65 -10.84
C VAL A 213 -54.97 19.47 -11.38
N THR A 214 -55.80 18.78 -10.61
CA THR A 214 -57.23 18.62 -10.90
C THR A 214 -58.01 19.56 -10.00
N ASP A 215 -58.62 20.60 -10.58
CA ASP A 215 -59.60 21.46 -9.90
C ASP A 215 -61.01 21.01 -10.32
N PRO A 216 -61.77 20.34 -9.43
CA PRO A 216 -63.16 20.00 -9.73
C PRO A 216 -63.95 21.29 -9.96
N GLY A 217 -64.49 21.46 -11.17
CA GLY A 217 -65.23 22.67 -11.53
C GLY A 217 -66.34 22.96 -10.53
N HIS A 218 -66.45 24.21 -10.09
CA HIS A 218 -67.52 24.70 -9.23
C HIS A 218 -68.21 25.91 -9.85
N VAL A 219 -69.42 26.21 -9.37
CA VAL A 219 -70.25 27.33 -9.86
C VAL A 219 -70.45 28.36 -8.75
N HIS A 220 -70.29 29.64 -9.08
CA HIS A 220 -70.67 30.72 -8.19
C HIS A 220 -72.13 31.11 -8.46
N ARG A 221 -72.96 31.22 -7.41
CA ARG A 221 -74.32 31.76 -7.57
C ARG A 221 -74.38 33.15 -6.94
N PRO A 222 -74.87 34.18 -7.65
CA PRO A 222 -75.11 35.48 -7.03
C PRO A 222 -76.14 35.31 -5.91
N ASN A 223 -75.77 35.77 -4.71
CA ASN A 223 -76.69 35.82 -3.58
C ASN A 223 -77.58 37.05 -3.75
N HIS A 224 -78.70 36.90 -4.44
CA HIS A 224 -79.74 37.93 -4.45
C HIS A 224 -80.48 37.86 -3.12
N GLY A 225 -79.95 38.53 -2.10
CA GLY A 225 -80.77 38.98 -0.99
C GLY A 225 -81.94 39.77 -1.58
N SER A 226 -83.16 39.33 -1.29
CA SER A 226 -84.43 39.85 -1.78
C SER A 226 -84.43 41.38 -1.98
N GLY A 227 -84.58 41.81 -3.24
CA GLY A 227 -84.87 43.21 -3.59
C GLY A 227 -83.74 43.95 -4.31
N PHE A 228 -83.39 43.54 -5.54
CA PHE A 228 -82.69 44.42 -6.47
C PHE A 228 -83.73 45.27 -7.22
N VAL A 229 -83.98 46.48 -6.72
CA VAL A 229 -84.81 47.48 -7.40
C VAL A 229 -83.87 48.48 -8.07
N VAL A 230 -83.85 48.52 -9.40
CA VAL A 230 -83.11 49.57 -10.14
C VAL A 230 -83.86 50.90 -9.96
N PRO A 231 -83.21 51.99 -9.50
CA PRO A 231 -83.87 53.28 -9.35
C PRO A 231 -84.20 53.90 -10.72
N GLN A 232 -85.49 54.13 -10.99
CA GLN A 232 -85.94 54.84 -12.19
C GLN A 232 -85.57 56.33 -12.12
N GLY A 233 -84.62 56.75 -12.96
CA GLY A 233 -84.47 58.14 -13.38
C GLY A 233 -85.40 58.41 -14.56
N SER A 234 -86.20 59.47 -14.44
CA SER A 234 -87.27 59.93 -15.33
C SER A 234 -87.01 59.86 -16.84
N GLY A 235 -87.94 59.24 -17.57
CA GLY A 235 -88.29 59.64 -18.94
C GLY A 235 -88.11 58.58 -20.03
N GLY A 236 -89.02 57.60 -20.12
CA GLY A 236 -89.20 56.80 -21.34
C GLY A 236 -89.83 55.43 -21.07
N GLU A 237 -91.15 55.33 -21.24
CA GLU A 237 -91.86 54.05 -21.34
C GLU A 237 -91.67 53.49 -22.76
N MET A 238 -91.34 52.22 -22.87
CA MET A 238 -91.77 51.42 -24.03
C MET A 238 -92.76 50.40 -23.51
N ASP A 239 -94.03 50.81 -23.53
CA ASP A 239 -95.19 49.94 -23.46
C ASP A 239 -95.16 48.99 -24.67
N ALA A 240 -95.09 47.70 -24.37
CA ALA A 240 -95.65 46.70 -25.26
C ALA A 240 -96.16 45.54 -24.39
N VAL A 241 -97.33 45.75 -23.79
CA VAL A 241 -98.15 44.63 -23.31
C VAL A 241 -98.42 43.68 -24.48
N PHE A 242 -97.82 42.50 -24.46
CA PHE A 242 -98.44 41.32 -25.07
C PHE A 242 -99.14 40.54 -23.97
N ALA A 243 -100.45 40.76 -23.92
CA ALA A 243 -101.40 39.94 -23.19
C ALA A 243 -101.41 38.52 -23.76
N GLY A 244 -101.40 37.50 -22.92
CA GLY A 244 -101.67 36.14 -23.35
C GLY A 244 -100.59 35.51 -24.22
N GLY A 245 -99.85 34.59 -23.61
CA GLY A 245 -99.16 33.53 -24.34
C GLY A 245 -97.65 33.54 -24.16
N GLY A 246 -97.22 33.11 -22.98
CA GLY A 246 -95.88 32.57 -22.77
C GLY A 246 -95.22 33.21 -21.58
N ASP A 247 -94.97 32.39 -20.55
CA ASP A 247 -93.95 32.68 -19.57
C ASP A 247 -92.64 32.88 -20.34
N VAL A 248 -92.31 34.13 -20.66
CA VAL A 248 -90.93 34.48 -20.91
C VAL A 248 -90.28 34.39 -19.55
N GLU A 249 -89.82 33.17 -19.28
CA GLU A 249 -88.75 32.88 -18.35
C GLU A 249 -87.81 34.07 -18.43
N GLU A 250 -87.82 34.92 -17.38
CA GLU A 250 -86.84 35.96 -17.21
C GLU A 250 -85.53 35.21 -17.06
N LYS A 251 -84.95 34.82 -18.19
CA LYS A 251 -83.60 34.31 -18.29
C LYS A 251 -82.71 35.53 -18.15
N ALA A 252 -82.74 36.13 -16.96
CA ALA A 252 -81.50 36.42 -16.28
C ALA A 252 -80.80 35.06 -16.02
N THR A 253 -80.39 34.38 -17.10
CA THR A 253 -79.31 33.42 -17.05
C THR A 253 -78.10 34.25 -16.66
N ALA A 254 -77.93 34.46 -15.35
CA ALA A 254 -76.64 34.79 -14.78
C ALA A 254 -75.75 33.58 -15.07
N GLN A 255 -75.26 33.49 -16.31
CA GLN A 255 -74.18 32.62 -16.68
C GLN A 255 -72.94 33.19 -15.99
N THR A 256 -72.73 32.82 -14.73
CA THR A 256 -71.37 32.77 -14.22
C THR A 256 -70.74 31.61 -14.97
N ALA A 257 -70.08 31.93 -16.09
CA ALA A 257 -69.35 30.94 -16.86
C ALA A 257 -68.40 30.17 -15.92
N SER A 258 -68.14 28.90 -16.23
CA SER A 258 -67.08 28.15 -15.58
C SER A 258 -65.78 28.92 -15.79
N GLY A 259 -65.22 29.45 -14.70
CA GLY A 259 -63.92 30.09 -14.68
C GLY A 259 -62.89 29.11 -14.17
N THR A 260 -61.79 28.93 -14.88
CA THR A 260 -60.58 28.38 -14.28
C THR A 260 -60.03 29.41 -13.30
N THR A 261 -59.64 28.99 -12.10
CA THR A 261 -59.19 29.87 -11.00
C THR A 261 -57.87 30.64 -11.26
N GLY A 262 -57.36 30.70 -12.50
CA GLY A 262 -56.13 31.42 -12.83
C GLY A 262 -54.88 30.84 -12.16
N ILE A 263 -54.95 29.60 -11.66
CA ILE A 263 -53.82 28.94 -11.00
C ILE A 263 -52.81 28.54 -12.07
N ALA A 264 -51.75 29.34 -12.20
CA ALA A 264 -50.55 28.97 -12.95
C ALA A 264 -49.52 28.39 -11.97
N LEU A 265 -49.14 27.13 -12.17
CA LEU A 265 -48.00 26.54 -11.47
C LEU A 265 -46.74 26.95 -12.24
N ALA A 266 -46.11 28.03 -11.81
CA ALA A 266 -44.74 28.32 -12.23
C ALA A 266 -43.89 27.12 -11.82
N SER A 267 -43.28 26.44 -12.79
CA SER A 267 -42.52 25.20 -12.61
C SER A 267 -41.63 25.30 -11.37
N ALA A 268 -42.07 24.67 -10.28
CA ALA A 268 -41.20 24.49 -9.14
C ALA A 268 -40.17 23.47 -9.60
N ALA A 269 -38.92 23.91 -9.79
CA ALA A 269 -37.81 23.00 -9.66
C ALA A 269 -38.09 22.19 -8.38
N THR A 270 -38.11 20.86 -8.48
CA THR A 270 -38.23 20.02 -7.29
C THR A 270 -37.20 20.54 -6.30
N GLY A 271 -37.66 21.08 -5.17
CA GLY A 271 -36.83 21.69 -4.13
C GLY A 271 -36.01 20.63 -3.38
N LEU A 272 -35.47 19.67 -4.11
CA LEU A 272 -34.65 18.60 -3.63
C LEU A 272 -33.21 19.12 -3.63
N THR A 273 -32.80 19.68 -2.50
CA THR A 273 -31.38 19.85 -2.22
C THR A 273 -30.82 18.46 -1.95
N ILE A 274 -30.19 17.87 -2.96
CA ILE A 274 -29.28 16.76 -2.74
C ILE A 274 -27.94 17.41 -2.41
N ASP A 275 -27.43 17.15 -1.21
CA ASP A 275 -26.05 17.49 -0.89
C ASP A 275 -25.15 16.75 -1.89
N SER A 276 -24.80 17.43 -2.98
CA SER A 276 -24.11 16.86 -4.15
C SER A 276 -22.67 16.43 -3.81
N ALA A 277 -22.21 16.74 -2.60
CA ALA A 277 -20.98 16.22 -2.04
C ALA A 277 -21.32 15.38 -0.81
N GLY A 278 -20.78 14.16 -0.75
CA GLY A 278 -20.76 13.40 0.49
C GLY A 278 -19.98 14.17 1.54
N SER A 279 -20.65 14.68 2.58
CA SER A 279 -19.97 15.27 3.73
C SER A 279 -19.55 14.14 4.68
N GLY A 280 -18.24 13.85 4.75
CA GLY A 280 -17.72 12.89 5.72
C GLY A 280 -16.21 12.72 5.63
N THR A 281 -15.54 12.64 6.78
CA THR A 281 -14.12 12.26 6.88
C THR A 281 -13.96 10.73 6.91
N GLY A 282 -14.58 10.05 5.94
CA GLY A 282 -14.51 8.59 5.84
C GLY A 282 -13.07 8.14 5.64
N GLN A 283 -12.54 7.33 6.55
CA GLN A 283 -11.26 6.68 6.37
C GLN A 283 -11.44 5.49 5.42
N ASN A 284 -11.03 5.65 4.17
CA ASN A 284 -11.07 4.56 3.18
C ASN A 284 -9.81 3.68 3.24
N ILE A 285 -9.33 3.38 4.45
CA ILE A 285 -8.17 2.51 4.66
C ILE A 285 -8.64 1.24 5.39
N PRO A 286 -8.14 0.05 5.00
CA PRO A 286 -8.37 -1.15 5.79
C PRO A 286 -7.76 -0.97 7.20
N PRO A 287 -8.20 -1.75 8.21
CA PRO A 287 -7.55 -1.76 9.52
C PRO A 287 -6.03 -1.95 9.37
N ALA A 288 -5.25 -1.03 9.91
CA ALA A 288 -3.81 -0.96 9.70
C ALA A 288 -3.06 -0.78 11.01
N MET A 289 -1.85 -1.34 11.07
CA MET A 289 -0.90 -1.12 12.16
C MET A 289 0.43 -0.62 11.58
N MET A 290 1.07 0.30 12.28
CA MET A 290 2.33 0.89 11.83
C MET A 290 3.50 0.12 12.42
N LEU A 291 4.29 -0.50 11.55
CA LEU A 291 5.58 -1.11 11.88
C LEU A 291 6.69 -0.35 11.15
N ASN A 292 7.89 -0.40 11.71
CA ASN A 292 9.05 0.08 10.99
C ASN A 292 9.36 -0.86 9.83
N ARG A 293 10.01 -0.32 8.80
CA ARG A 293 10.49 -1.10 7.65
C ARG A 293 12.01 -1.07 7.69
N ILE A 294 12.65 -2.23 7.67
CA ILE A 294 14.11 -2.35 7.65
C ILE A 294 14.57 -3.04 6.37
N ILE A 295 15.75 -2.65 5.89
CA ILE A 295 16.42 -3.22 4.72
C ILE A 295 17.75 -3.85 5.12
N TYR A 296 18.01 -5.06 4.63
CA TYR A 296 19.25 -5.76 4.90
C TYR A 296 20.39 -5.16 4.08
N THR A 297 21.47 -4.78 4.73
CA THR A 297 22.60 -4.08 4.09
C THR A 297 23.74 -5.00 3.68
N GLY A 298 23.79 -6.22 4.24
CA GLY A 298 24.93 -7.13 4.07
C GLY A 298 26.19 -6.73 4.82
N VAL A 299 26.14 -5.69 5.67
CA VAL A 299 27.31 -5.16 6.39
C VAL A 299 27.00 -5.07 7.88
N GLY A 300 27.81 -5.72 8.72
CA GLY A 300 27.71 -5.65 10.20
C GLY A 300 26.79 -6.69 10.84
N GLY A 301 26.57 -7.83 10.18
CA GLY A 301 26.02 -9.06 10.77
C GLY A 301 27.09 -10.08 11.12
#